data_AF-A0A2J6J1L3-F1
#
_entry.id   AF-A0A2J6J1L3-F1
#
_cell.length_a   1.000
_cell.length_b   1.000
_cell.length_c   1.000
_cell.angle_alpha   90.00
_cell.angle_beta   90.00
_cell.angle_gamma   90.00
#
_symmetry.space_group_name_H-M   'P 1'
#
loop_
_entity.id
_entity.type
_entity.pdbx_description
1 polymer ?
#
loop_
_entity_poly.entity_id
_entity_poly.type
_entity_poly.pdbx_seq_one_letter_code
_entity_poly.pdbx_strand_id
1 'polypeptide(L)'
;MAKNRMIKFYLNILRGIALFWALVSLSVVALWAFFPETVRSIDDWIVAHYVKSPQEKLAQCRTLIQKNNDNAEECIESLLTEKLSNIRKEDRFARLKRDAFKEAVVFFNKKRNLDKATFWLDEWIHFDERDLTAKVSKAQIYFSYPGKRTESLDSLSSLNDKYPDVEMVTKAYRDALRFSKNINQ
;
A
#
# COMPACT_ATOMS: atom_id res chain seq x y z
N MET A 1 2.60 26.03 -52.49
CA MET A 1 3.54 24.87 -52.68
C MET A 1 4.18 24.37 -51.38
N ALA A 2 4.61 25.23 -50.44
CA ALA A 2 5.26 24.80 -49.19
C ALA A 2 4.39 23.86 -48.31
N LYS A 3 3.08 24.13 -48.21
CA LYS A 3 2.12 23.31 -47.44
C LYS A 3 2.05 21.84 -47.90
N ASN A 4 2.10 21.58 -49.21
CA ASN A 4 2.11 20.20 -49.75
C ASN A 4 3.44 19.48 -49.51
N ARG A 5 4.58 20.19 -49.41
CA ARG A 5 5.86 19.56 -49.06
C ARG A 5 5.91 19.18 -47.58
N MET A 6 5.40 20.06 -46.71
CA MET A 6 5.29 19.78 -45.27
C MET A 6 4.38 18.57 -45.00
N ILE A 7 3.20 18.49 -45.64
CA ILE A 7 2.29 17.34 -45.49
C ILE A 7 2.96 16.03 -45.91
N LYS A 8 3.67 16.00 -47.04
CA LYS A 8 4.39 14.81 -47.50
C LYS A 8 5.50 14.39 -46.53
N PHE A 9 6.21 15.35 -45.93
CA PHE A 9 7.24 15.09 -44.93
C PHE A 9 6.65 14.42 -43.67
N TYR A 10 5.57 14.96 -43.11
CA TYR A 10 4.90 14.36 -41.94
C TYR A 10 4.35 12.95 -42.23
N LEU A 11 3.77 12.73 -43.41
CA LEU A 11 3.29 11.40 -43.81
C LEU A 11 4.42 10.37 -43.90
N ASN A 12 5.60 10.77 -44.37
CA ASN A 12 6.76 9.87 -44.40
C ASN A 12 7.29 9.53 -43.00
N ILE A 13 7.30 10.51 -42.07
CA ILE A 13 7.63 10.24 -40.66
C ILE A 13 6.64 9.26 -40.05
N LEU A 14 5.34 9.47 -40.27
CA LEU A 14 4.29 8.62 -39.71
C LEU A 14 4.36 7.19 -40.27
N ARG A 15 4.68 7.03 -41.56
CA ARG A 15 4.99 5.73 -42.18
C ARG A 15 6.22 5.07 -41.56
N GLY A 16 7.28 5.83 -41.30
CA GLY A 16 8.47 5.33 -40.61
C GLY A 16 8.16 4.82 -39.21
N ILE A 17 7.38 5.58 -38.43
CA ILE A 17 6.91 5.18 -37.10
C ILE A 17 6.04 3.92 -37.19
N ALA A 18 5.12 3.85 -38.14
CA ALA A 18 4.27 2.68 -38.34
C ALA A 18 5.08 1.42 -38.72
N LEU A 19 6.07 1.55 -39.60
CA LEU A 19 6.98 0.46 -39.96
C LEU A 19 7.82 0.01 -38.76
N PHE A 20 8.30 0.95 -37.95
CA PHE A 20 9.02 0.63 -36.73
C PHE A 20 8.16 -0.19 -35.76
N TRP A 21 6.91 0.24 -35.52
CA TRP A 21 5.98 -0.52 -34.67
C TRP A 21 5.64 -1.90 -35.26
N ALA A 22 5.49 -2.01 -36.58
CA ALA A 22 5.26 -3.29 -37.25
C ALA A 22 6.44 -4.25 -37.04
N LEU A 23 7.69 -3.73 -37.15
CA LEU A 23 8.89 -4.52 -36.88
C LEU A 23 8.97 -4.95 -35.41
N VAL A 24 8.72 -4.05 -34.45
CA VAL A 24 8.68 -4.41 -33.03
C VAL A 24 7.63 -5.49 -32.75
N SER A 25 6.43 -5.35 -33.31
CA SER A 25 5.36 -6.35 -33.16
C SER A 25 5.76 -7.71 -33.75
N LEU A 26 6.35 -7.71 -34.95
CA LEU A 26 6.85 -8.94 -35.59
C LEU A 26 7.96 -9.60 -34.75
N SER A 27 8.86 -8.80 -34.18
CA SER A 27 9.91 -9.30 -33.29
C SER A 27 9.33 -9.92 -32.01
N VAL A 28 8.30 -9.33 -31.40
CA VAL A 28 7.62 -9.91 -30.23
C VAL A 28 6.96 -11.24 -30.58
N VAL A 29 6.26 -11.31 -31.71
CA VAL A 29 5.62 -12.55 -32.19
C VAL A 29 6.67 -13.62 -32.50
N ALA A 30 7.76 -13.26 -33.16
CA ALA A 30 8.86 -14.18 -33.44
C ALA A 30 9.51 -14.69 -32.15
N LEU A 31 9.69 -13.82 -31.14
CA LEU A 31 10.25 -14.21 -29.85
C LEU A 31 9.32 -15.21 -29.12
N TRP A 32 8.01 -15.01 -29.20
CA TRP A 32 7.01 -15.97 -28.70
C TRP A 32 6.99 -17.30 -29.46
N ALA A 33 7.11 -17.27 -30.78
CA ALA A 33 7.04 -18.46 -31.62
C ALA A 33 8.29 -19.33 -31.54
N PHE A 34 9.48 -18.70 -31.51
CA PHE A 34 10.76 -19.41 -31.60
C PHE A 34 11.48 -19.56 -30.25
N PHE A 35 11.20 -18.70 -29.27
CA PHE A 35 11.87 -18.71 -27.96
C PHE A 35 10.86 -18.71 -26.80
N PRO A 36 9.90 -19.67 -26.75
CA PRO A 36 8.88 -19.71 -25.71
C PRO A 36 9.47 -19.85 -24.30
N GLU A 37 10.59 -20.54 -24.14
CA GLU A 37 11.25 -20.67 -22.83
C GLU A 37 11.87 -19.34 -22.35
N THR A 38 12.37 -18.51 -23.25
CA THR A 38 12.86 -17.16 -22.90
C THR A 38 11.70 -16.27 -22.46
N VAL A 39 10.56 -16.34 -23.16
CA VAL A 39 9.35 -15.62 -22.73
C VAL A 39 8.91 -16.06 -21.34
N ARG A 40 8.84 -17.37 -21.08
CA ARG A 40 8.49 -17.90 -19.76
C ARG A 40 9.49 -17.46 -18.70
N SER A 41 10.78 -17.50 -18.99
CA SER A 41 11.81 -17.04 -18.05
C SER A 41 11.68 -15.55 -17.72
N ILE A 42 11.35 -14.71 -18.70
CA ILE A 42 11.09 -13.28 -18.47
C ILE A 42 9.82 -13.10 -17.63
N ASP A 43 8.76 -13.83 -17.92
CA ASP A 43 7.51 -13.78 -17.14
C ASP A 43 7.74 -14.26 -15.70
N ASP A 44 8.44 -15.38 -15.50
CA ASP A 44 8.84 -15.89 -14.20
C ASP A 44 9.72 -14.89 -13.43
N TRP A 45 10.65 -14.21 -14.12
CA TRP A 45 11.47 -13.17 -13.52
C TRP A 45 10.64 -11.95 -13.09
N ILE A 46 9.70 -11.50 -13.93
CA ILE A 46 8.76 -10.42 -13.60
C ILE A 46 7.91 -10.83 -12.39
N VAL A 47 7.35 -12.03 -12.38
CA VAL A 47 6.55 -12.54 -11.25
C VAL A 47 7.40 -12.65 -9.98
N ALA A 48 8.62 -13.19 -10.06
CA ALA A 48 9.50 -13.31 -8.91
C ALA A 48 9.86 -11.93 -8.34
N HIS A 49 10.21 -10.98 -9.19
CA HIS A 49 10.67 -9.66 -8.77
C HIS A 49 9.54 -8.76 -8.27
N TYR A 50 8.42 -8.70 -9.00
CA TYR A 50 7.32 -7.76 -8.69
C TYR A 50 6.28 -8.35 -7.75
N VAL A 51 6.08 -9.67 -7.73
CA VAL A 51 5.03 -10.32 -6.95
C VAL A 51 5.58 -11.03 -5.72
N LYS A 52 6.57 -11.91 -5.91
CA LYS A 52 7.08 -12.74 -4.80
C LYS A 52 7.99 -11.95 -3.87
N SER A 53 8.87 -11.11 -4.40
CA SER A 53 9.86 -10.39 -3.57
C SER A 53 9.23 -9.53 -2.45
N PRO A 54 8.17 -8.73 -2.69
CA PRO A 54 7.57 -7.94 -1.62
C PRO A 54 6.81 -8.80 -0.59
N GLN A 55 6.19 -9.90 -1.03
CA GLN A 55 5.48 -10.84 -0.14
C GLN A 55 6.45 -11.58 0.78
N GLU A 56 7.55 -12.08 0.23
CA GLU A 56 8.61 -12.73 0.99
C GLU A 56 9.25 -11.75 1.98
N LYS A 57 9.49 -10.51 1.57
CA LYS A 57 10.02 -9.47 2.47
C LYS A 57 9.06 -9.16 3.61
N LEU A 58 7.75 -9.04 3.36
CA LEU A 58 6.76 -8.87 4.43
C LEU A 58 6.76 -10.04 5.40
N ALA A 59 6.84 -11.28 4.90
CA ALA A 59 6.94 -12.48 5.74
C ALA A 59 8.20 -12.46 6.61
N GLN A 60 9.35 -12.05 6.05
CA GLN A 60 10.59 -11.87 6.81
C GLN A 60 10.43 -10.81 7.90
N CYS A 61 9.86 -9.65 7.58
CA CYS A 61 9.65 -8.59 8.57
C CYS A 61 8.73 -9.06 9.70
N ARG A 62 7.66 -9.81 9.39
CA ARG A 62 6.80 -10.44 10.41
C ARG A 62 7.58 -11.38 11.34
N THR A 63 8.47 -12.21 10.79
CA THR A 63 9.32 -13.09 11.60
C THR A 63 10.25 -12.28 12.51
N LEU A 64 10.84 -11.19 12.02
CA LEU A 64 11.70 -10.31 12.84
C LEU A 64 10.90 -9.62 13.95
N ILE A 65 9.71 -9.11 13.65
CA ILE A 65 8.79 -8.50 14.61
C ILE A 65 8.41 -9.50 15.71
N GLN A 66 8.04 -10.73 15.34
CA GLN A 66 7.67 -11.78 16.30
C GLN A 66 8.84 -12.18 17.21
N LYS A 67 10.07 -12.16 16.68
CA LYS A 67 11.29 -12.43 17.45
C LYS A 67 11.78 -11.21 18.24
N ASN A 68 11.06 -10.08 18.19
CA ASN A 68 11.45 -8.80 18.80
C ASN A 68 12.89 -8.39 18.43
N ASN A 69 13.30 -8.67 17.18
CA ASN A 69 14.63 -8.41 16.69
C ASN A 69 14.79 -6.91 16.35
N ASP A 70 15.98 -6.36 16.59
CA ASP A 70 16.25 -4.93 16.38
C ASP A 70 16.14 -4.51 14.89
N ASN A 71 16.37 -5.44 13.96
CA ASN A 71 16.26 -5.17 12.52
C ASN A 71 14.80 -5.17 12.02
N ALA A 72 13.82 -5.44 12.88
CA ALA A 72 12.41 -5.45 12.51
C ALA A 72 11.94 -4.08 12.00
N GLU A 73 12.45 -3.01 12.61
CA GLU A 73 12.14 -1.62 12.26
C GLU A 73 12.63 -1.29 10.85
N GLU A 74 13.92 -1.46 10.59
CA GLU A 74 14.50 -1.23 9.26
C GLU A 74 13.84 -2.10 8.18
N CYS A 75 13.49 -3.34 8.52
CA CYS A 75 12.82 -4.24 7.59
C CYS A 75 11.45 -3.69 7.14
N ILE A 76 10.60 -3.26 8.07
CA ILE A 76 9.25 -2.82 7.73
C ILE A 76 9.27 -1.45 7.03
N GLU A 77 10.19 -0.57 7.43
CA GLU A 77 10.35 0.73 6.79
C GLU A 77 10.86 0.58 5.35
N SER A 78 11.94 -0.18 5.11
CA SER A 78 12.45 -0.44 3.75
C SER A 78 11.42 -1.10 2.84
N LEU A 79 10.60 -2.03 3.37
CA LEU A 79 9.50 -2.62 2.62
C LEU A 79 8.51 -1.54 2.13
N LEU A 80 8.09 -0.63 3.01
CA LEU A 80 7.10 0.38 2.70
C LEU A 80 7.65 1.49 1.78
N THR A 81 8.89 1.92 1.98
CA THR A 81 9.50 3.04 1.24
C THR A 81 10.16 2.63 -0.08
N GLU A 82 10.71 1.41 -0.17
CA GLU A 82 11.45 0.99 -1.36
C GLU A 82 10.63 0.07 -2.26
N LYS A 83 10.04 -0.99 -1.68
CA LYS A 83 9.37 -2.04 -2.46
C LYS A 83 7.90 -1.75 -2.73
N LEU A 84 7.21 -1.10 -1.79
CA LEU A 84 5.77 -0.83 -1.89
C LEU A 84 5.44 0.64 -2.17
N SER A 85 6.42 1.53 -2.31
CA SER A 85 6.18 2.97 -2.49
C SER A 85 5.32 3.29 -3.69
N ASN A 86 5.61 2.68 -4.85
CA ASN A 86 4.92 2.95 -6.10
C ASN A 86 3.55 2.26 -6.25
N ILE A 87 3.17 1.40 -5.31
CA ILE A 87 1.86 0.73 -5.35
C ILE A 87 0.78 1.73 -5.01
N ARG A 88 -0.24 1.80 -5.89
CA ARG A 88 -1.46 2.59 -5.78
C ARG A 88 -2.60 1.76 -5.21
N LYS A 89 -3.68 2.41 -4.77
CA LYS A 89 -4.82 1.74 -4.10
C LYS A 89 -5.62 0.83 -5.04
N GLU A 90 -5.60 1.10 -6.34
CA GLU A 90 -6.25 0.30 -7.38
C GLU A 90 -5.41 -0.91 -7.81
N ASP A 91 -4.12 -0.93 -7.46
CA ASP A 91 -3.23 -2.00 -7.88
C ASP A 91 -3.60 -3.31 -7.18
N ARG A 92 -3.34 -4.43 -7.87
CA ARG A 92 -3.53 -5.78 -7.32
C ARG A 92 -2.79 -5.99 -5.98
N PHE A 93 -1.70 -5.27 -5.77
CA PHE A 93 -0.87 -5.34 -4.57
C PHE A 93 -1.25 -4.34 -3.47
N ALA A 94 -2.32 -3.55 -3.64
CA ALA A 94 -2.80 -2.63 -2.63
C ALA A 94 -3.07 -3.31 -1.28
N ARG A 95 -3.58 -4.55 -1.32
CA ARG A 95 -3.79 -5.36 -0.09
C ARG A 95 -2.48 -5.61 0.65
N LEU A 96 -1.40 -5.94 -0.06
CA LEU A 96 -0.10 -6.19 0.56
C LEU A 96 0.45 -4.94 1.25
N LYS A 97 0.27 -3.77 0.63
CA LYS A 97 0.65 -2.48 1.23
C LYS A 97 -0.18 -2.14 2.46
N ARG A 98 -1.50 -2.36 2.44
CA ARG A 98 -2.36 -2.23 3.63
C ARG A 98 -1.93 -3.17 4.76
N ASP A 99 -1.62 -4.42 4.44
CA ASP A 99 -1.12 -5.38 5.42
C ASP A 99 0.22 -4.91 6.02
N ALA A 100 1.15 -4.42 5.19
CA ALA A 100 2.43 -3.87 5.67
C ALA A 100 2.24 -2.64 6.56
N PHE A 101 1.35 -1.70 6.21
CA PHE A 101 1.01 -0.57 7.08
C PHE A 101 0.46 -1.03 8.42
N LYS A 102 -0.46 -1.99 8.42
CA LYS A 102 -1.03 -2.54 9.65
C LYS A 102 0.04 -3.15 10.55
N GLU A 103 0.97 -3.92 10.00
CA GLU A 103 2.09 -4.49 10.75
C GLU A 103 3.00 -3.40 11.33
N ALA A 104 3.33 -2.37 10.55
CA ALA A 104 4.14 -1.24 11.00
C ALA A 104 3.49 -0.51 12.18
N VAL A 105 2.22 -0.14 12.04
CA VAL A 105 1.44 0.56 13.07
C VAL A 105 1.39 -0.27 14.37
N VAL A 106 1.09 -1.57 14.26
CA VAL A 106 1.05 -2.47 15.42
C VAL A 106 2.43 -2.61 16.07
N PHE A 107 3.48 -2.74 15.27
CA PHE A 107 4.86 -2.87 15.76
C PHE A 107 5.30 -1.62 16.55
N PHE A 108 5.16 -0.44 15.97
CA PHE A 108 5.57 0.81 16.62
C PHE A 108 4.71 1.14 17.84
N ASN A 109 3.41 0.87 17.78
CA ASN A 109 2.53 1.03 18.94
C ASN A 109 2.94 0.10 20.11
N LYS A 110 3.30 -1.15 19.83
CA LYS A 110 3.81 -2.09 20.85
C LYS A 110 5.14 -1.63 21.45
N LYS A 111 6.02 -1.03 20.65
CA LYS A 111 7.27 -0.42 21.11
C LYS A 111 7.06 0.92 21.84
N ARG A 112 5.81 1.38 21.97
CA ARG A 112 5.44 2.71 22.50
C ARG A 112 6.05 3.88 21.72
N ASN A 113 6.47 3.65 20.48
CA ASN A 113 6.89 4.70 19.57
C ASN A 113 5.64 5.23 18.85
N LEU A 114 4.87 6.05 19.57
CA LEU A 114 3.58 6.51 19.08
C LEU A 114 3.72 7.48 17.90
N ASP A 115 4.84 8.21 17.79
CA ASP A 115 5.14 9.10 16.67
C ASP A 115 5.24 8.32 15.36
N LYS A 116 6.07 7.26 15.32
CA LYS A 116 6.17 6.39 14.14
C LYS A 116 4.88 5.63 13.86
N ALA A 117 4.18 5.18 14.90
CA ALA A 117 2.87 4.54 14.72
C ALA A 117 1.86 5.48 14.07
N THR A 118 1.87 6.76 14.45
CA THR A 118 0.99 7.79 13.88
C THR A 118 1.40 8.14 12.45
N PHE A 119 2.69 8.30 12.19
CA PHE A 119 3.21 8.55 10.84
C PHE A 119 2.74 7.47 9.85
N TRP A 120 2.99 6.19 10.14
CA TRP A 120 2.62 5.10 9.23
C TRP A 120 1.11 4.93 9.06
N LEU A 121 0.35 5.35 10.06
CA LEU A 121 -1.10 5.33 10.02
C LEU A 121 -1.69 6.47 9.18
N ASP A 122 -1.08 7.65 9.24
CA ASP A 122 -1.44 8.76 8.35
C ASP A 122 -1.09 8.43 6.90
N GLU A 123 0.06 7.79 6.65
CA GLU A 123 0.41 7.26 5.32
C GLU A 123 -0.59 6.20 4.82
N TRP A 124 -1.08 5.32 5.72
CA TRP A 124 -2.11 4.34 5.38
C TRP A 124 -3.44 5.02 5.02
N ILE A 125 -3.87 5.99 5.82
CA ILE A 125 -5.10 6.74 5.52
C ILE A 125 -4.95 7.54 4.22
N HIS A 126 -3.77 8.12 3.96
CA HIS A 126 -3.51 8.80 2.69
C HIS A 126 -3.56 7.83 1.50
N PHE A 127 -3.05 6.62 1.67
CA PHE A 127 -3.12 5.57 0.67
C PHE A 127 -4.57 5.16 0.34
N ASP A 128 -5.43 5.01 1.37
CA ASP A 128 -6.85 4.72 1.21
C ASP A 128 -7.70 5.44 2.26
N GLU A 129 -8.18 6.62 1.90
CA GLU A 129 -8.96 7.49 2.80
C GLU A 129 -10.29 6.88 3.24
N ARG A 130 -10.73 5.79 2.61
CA ARG A 130 -11.97 5.08 2.95
C ARG A 130 -11.71 3.84 3.80
N ASP A 131 -10.46 3.51 4.08
CA ASP A 131 -10.10 2.35 4.89
C ASP A 131 -10.56 2.54 6.33
N LEU A 132 -11.65 1.86 6.67
CA LEU A 132 -12.27 1.91 7.99
C LEU A 132 -11.36 1.32 9.07
N THR A 133 -10.51 0.35 8.72
CA THR A 133 -9.55 -0.27 9.65
C THR A 133 -8.49 0.73 10.06
N ALA A 134 -7.96 1.50 9.09
CA ALA A 134 -6.99 2.56 9.36
C ALA A 134 -7.60 3.65 10.26
N LYS A 135 -8.84 4.08 9.96
CA LYS A 135 -9.55 5.09 10.77
C LYS A 135 -9.81 4.64 12.21
N VAL A 136 -10.30 3.42 12.40
CA VAL A 136 -10.50 2.85 13.74
C VAL A 136 -9.17 2.74 14.48
N SER A 137 -8.12 2.28 13.81
CA SER A 137 -6.78 2.15 14.38
C SER A 137 -6.22 3.51 14.82
N LYS A 138 -6.49 4.58 14.04
CA LYS A 138 -6.10 5.97 14.40
C LYS A 138 -6.78 6.45 15.66
N ALA A 139 -8.08 6.27 15.74
CA ALA A 139 -8.79 6.66 16.96
C ALA A 139 -8.29 5.85 18.17
N GLN A 140 -8.06 4.54 18.04
CA GLN A 140 -7.52 3.71 19.13
C GLN A 140 -6.12 4.14 19.59
N ILE A 141 -5.23 4.49 18.66
CA ILE A 141 -3.91 5.03 19.01
C ILE A 141 -4.05 6.39 19.67
N TYR A 142 -4.91 7.28 19.16
CA TYR A 142 -5.17 8.60 19.76
C TYR A 142 -5.73 8.49 21.17
N PHE A 143 -6.53 7.46 21.45
CA PHE A 143 -7.02 7.19 22.81
C PHE A 143 -5.89 6.90 23.81
N SER A 144 -4.77 6.37 23.31
CA SER A 144 -3.58 6.09 24.15
C SER A 144 -2.81 7.36 24.50
N TYR A 145 -3.05 8.48 23.81
CA TYR A 145 -2.49 9.79 24.16
C TYR A 145 -3.40 10.54 25.14
N PRO A 146 -2.92 10.92 26.34
CA PRO A 146 -3.74 11.61 27.33
C PRO A 146 -4.47 12.85 26.80
N GLY A 147 -3.81 13.66 25.97
CA GLY A 147 -4.36 14.89 25.40
C GLY A 147 -5.32 14.70 24.21
N LYS A 148 -5.44 13.49 23.63
CA LYS A 148 -6.28 13.23 22.45
C LYS A 148 -7.44 12.25 22.71
N ARG A 149 -7.71 11.93 23.97
CA ARG A 149 -8.78 10.98 24.35
C ARG A 149 -10.17 11.44 23.91
N THR A 150 -10.49 12.71 24.11
CA THR A 150 -11.79 13.28 23.70
C THR A 150 -11.95 13.24 22.18
N GLU A 151 -10.95 13.73 21.44
CA GLU A 151 -10.92 13.69 19.97
C GLU A 151 -11.07 12.25 19.43
N SER A 152 -10.42 11.28 20.08
CA SER A 152 -10.55 9.86 19.77
C SER A 152 -11.97 9.33 19.98
N LEU A 153 -12.60 9.66 21.12
CA LEU A 153 -13.98 9.26 21.42
C LEU A 153 -14.96 9.85 20.41
N ASP A 154 -14.84 11.14 20.10
CA ASP A 154 -15.68 11.82 19.12
C ASP A 154 -15.54 11.17 17.73
N SER A 155 -14.30 10.84 17.35
CA SER A 155 -14.00 10.13 16.10
C SER A 155 -14.64 8.74 16.07
N LEU A 156 -14.53 7.96 17.15
CA LEU A 156 -15.15 6.63 17.25
C LEU A 156 -16.69 6.70 17.27
N SER A 157 -17.27 7.69 17.95
CA SER A 157 -18.71 7.92 17.94
C SER A 157 -19.19 8.23 16.54
N SER A 158 -18.55 9.17 15.84
CA SER A 158 -18.90 9.53 14.46
C SER A 158 -18.80 8.33 13.51
N LEU A 159 -17.76 7.49 13.66
CA LEU A 159 -17.63 6.26 12.88
C LEU A 159 -18.75 5.27 13.21
N ASN A 160 -19.10 5.10 14.48
CA ASN A 160 -20.16 4.18 14.92
C ASN A 160 -21.54 4.64 14.43
N ASP A 161 -21.81 5.94 14.43
CA ASP A 161 -23.06 6.51 13.91
C ASP A 161 -23.20 6.26 12.40
N LYS A 162 -22.08 6.33 11.68
CA LYS A 162 -22.05 6.11 10.22
C LYS A 162 -22.03 4.64 9.82
N TYR A 163 -21.44 3.78 10.62
CA TYR A 163 -21.24 2.35 10.34
C TYR A 163 -21.64 1.46 11.53
N PRO A 164 -22.91 1.54 12.00
CA PRO A 164 -23.34 0.89 13.25
C PRO A 164 -23.29 -0.65 13.19
N ASP A 165 -23.42 -1.22 11.98
CA ASP A 165 -23.43 -2.67 11.74
C ASP A 165 -22.02 -3.27 11.59
N VAL A 166 -20.98 -2.44 11.58
CA VAL A 166 -19.59 -2.92 11.43
C VAL A 166 -19.01 -3.22 12.81
N GLU A 167 -18.95 -4.52 13.15
CA GLU A 167 -18.53 -5.00 14.47
C GLU A 167 -17.22 -4.37 14.98
N MET A 168 -16.20 -4.23 14.12
CA MET A 168 -14.92 -3.64 14.50
C MET A 168 -15.06 -2.20 15.01
N VAL A 169 -15.93 -1.40 14.38
CA VAL A 169 -16.18 -0.01 14.78
C VAL A 169 -16.93 0.02 16.10
N THR A 170 -18.05 -0.71 16.19
CA THR A 170 -18.92 -0.75 17.37
C THR A 170 -18.19 -1.28 18.60
N LYS A 171 -17.32 -2.28 18.41
CA LYS A 171 -16.45 -2.81 19.46
C LYS A 171 -15.44 -1.76 19.93
N ALA A 172 -14.72 -1.12 19.00
CA ALA A 172 -13.74 -0.10 19.35
C ALA A 172 -14.36 1.06 20.11
N TYR A 173 -15.54 1.54 19.70
CA TYR A 173 -16.27 2.59 20.39
C TYR A 173 -16.70 2.17 21.80
N ARG A 174 -17.29 0.97 21.93
CA ARG A 174 -17.71 0.42 23.24
C ARG A 174 -16.54 0.28 24.21
N ASP A 175 -15.41 -0.21 23.73
CA ASP A 175 -14.21 -0.36 24.55
C ASP A 175 -13.71 1.02 25.03
N ALA A 176 -13.66 2.02 24.15
CA ALA A 176 -13.29 3.38 24.52
C ALA A 176 -14.23 4.00 25.57
N LEU A 177 -15.55 3.79 25.47
CA LEU A 177 -16.54 4.23 26.47
C LEU A 177 -16.36 3.55 27.84
N ARG A 178 -16.00 2.26 27.86
CA ARG A 178 -15.74 1.55 29.13
C ARG A 178 -14.51 2.12 29.82
N PHE A 179 -13.44 2.36 29.07
CA PHE A 179 -12.23 2.96 29.62
C PHE A 179 -12.44 4.39 30.12
N SER A 180 -13.20 5.22 29.40
CA SER A 180 -13.45 6.60 29.84
C SER A 180 -14.25 6.68 31.15
N LYS A 181 -15.23 5.77 31.35
CA LYS A 181 -15.98 5.67 32.60
C LYS A 181 -15.11 5.30 33.79
N ASN A 182 -14.15 4.39 33.61
CA ASN A 182 -13.26 3.93 34.68
C ASN A 182 -12.19 4.97 35.10
N ILE A 183 -11.93 5.99 34.27
CA ILE A 183 -10.96 7.06 34.58
C ILE A 183 -11.61 8.19 35.40
N ASN A 184 -12.95 8.31 35.33
CA ASN A 184 -13.71 9.34 36.03
C ASN A 184 -14.32 8.86 37.37
N GLN A 185 -13.91 7.67 37.85
CA GLN A 185 -14.22 7.13 39.18
C GLN A 185 -12.96 7.17 40.04
#